data_AF-A0A168J711-F1
#
_entry.id   AF-A0A168J711-F1
#
_cell.length_a   1.000
_cell.length_b   1.000
_cell.length_c   1.000
_cell.angle_alpha   90.00
_cell.angle_beta   90.00
_cell.angle_gamma   90.00
#
_symmetry.space_group_name_H-M   'P 1'
#
loop_
_entity.id
_entity.type
_entity.pdbx_description
1 polymer ?
#
loop_
_entity_poly.entity_id
_entity_poly.type
_entity_poly.pdbx_seq_one_letter_code
_entity_poly.pdbx_strand_id
1 'polypeptide(L)'
;MNKKQLQSEDTKKRVADAARGLFAQKGYKATSIEDIVGITGSSKGNIYYHFKSKEGLFLYLIDEWDQEWEQQWQEKESLYTTTTEKLYGVAEQMVLEERITEMIKGHLDFYQKLIQQGIDNGEFKQNNVEGLSVVFESLTMGLSQMSRKLNKKDALALYHLAITVFLHGIAKEPN
;
A
#
# COMPACT_ATOMS: atom_id res chain seq x y z
N MET A 1 8.32 -26.70 -22.61
CA MET A 1 6.98 -26.23 -23.07
C MET A 1 6.88 -26.34 -24.57
N ASN A 2 5.72 -26.75 -25.10
CA ASN A 2 5.46 -26.74 -26.55
C ASN A 2 5.08 -25.31 -27.02
N LYS A 3 5.28 -24.97 -28.30
CA LYS A 3 4.97 -23.68 -28.93
C LYS A 3 3.57 -23.15 -28.60
N LYS A 4 2.57 -24.05 -28.52
CA LYS A 4 1.19 -23.68 -28.14
C LYS A 4 1.06 -23.22 -26.68
N GLN A 5 1.83 -23.80 -25.76
CA GLN A 5 1.83 -23.39 -24.34
C GLN A 5 2.53 -22.05 -24.16
N LEU A 6 3.63 -21.81 -24.88
CA LEU A 6 4.31 -20.50 -24.86
C LEU A 6 3.40 -19.38 -25.36
N GLN A 7 2.69 -19.60 -26.48
CA GLN A 7 1.72 -18.63 -27.00
C GLN A 7 0.55 -18.36 -26.05
N SER A 8 0.13 -19.37 -25.29
CA SER A 8 -0.91 -19.28 -24.27
C SER A 8 -0.45 -18.40 -23.10
N GLU A 9 0.76 -18.61 -22.59
CA GLU A 9 1.32 -17.79 -21.50
C GLU A 9 1.61 -16.36 -21.95
N ASP A 10 2.15 -16.15 -23.16
CA ASP A 10 2.36 -14.81 -23.72
C ASP A 10 1.03 -14.03 -23.83
N THR A 11 -0.04 -14.72 -24.23
CA THR A 11 -1.38 -14.12 -24.31
C THR A 11 -1.91 -13.77 -22.93
N LYS A 12 -1.74 -14.67 -21.95
CA LYS A 12 -2.14 -14.46 -20.56
C LYS A 12 -1.43 -13.24 -19.97
N LYS A 13 -0.10 -13.15 -20.10
CA LYS A 13 0.71 -12.02 -19.62
C LYS A 13 0.29 -10.70 -20.27
N ARG A 14 0.13 -10.68 -21.59
CA ARG A 14 -0.29 -9.48 -22.33
C ARG A 14 -1.67 -8.97 -21.91
N VAL A 15 -2.59 -9.87 -21.59
CA VAL A 15 -3.91 -9.52 -21.04
C VAL A 15 -3.79 -8.94 -19.63
N ALA A 16 -2.97 -9.55 -18.77
CA ALA A 16 -2.69 -9.08 -17.43
C ALA A 16 -2.08 -7.67 -17.44
N ASP A 17 -1.04 -7.43 -18.25
CA ASP A 17 -0.37 -6.13 -18.37
C ASP A 17 -1.34 -5.02 -18.82
N ALA A 18 -2.17 -5.31 -19.84
CA ALA A 18 -3.18 -4.36 -20.31
C ALA A 18 -4.23 -4.05 -19.23
N ALA A 19 -4.67 -5.07 -18.50
CA ALA A 19 -5.63 -4.90 -17.41
C ALA A 19 -5.03 -4.09 -16.25
N ARG A 20 -3.78 -4.36 -15.86
CA ARG A 20 -3.02 -3.60 -14.85
C ARG A 20 -2.97 -2.11 -15.20
N GLY A 21 -2.60 -1.79 -16.45
CA GLY A 21 -2.57 -0.41 -16.95
C GLY A 21 -3.93 0.28 -16.92
N LEU A 22 -4.98 -0.39 -17.41
CA LEU A 22 -6.34 0.14 -17.39
C LEU A 22 -6.89 0.34 -15.98
N PHE A 23 -6.65 -0.60 -15.07
CA PHE A 23 -7.04 -0.45 -13.66
C PHE A 23 -6.33 0.72 -12.99
N ALA A 24 -5.05 0.94 -13.28
CA ALA A 24 -4.30 2.08 -12.76
C ALA A 24 -4.79 3.42 -13.32
N GLN A 25 -5.18 3.48 -14.60
CA GLN A 25 -5.56 4.71 -15.28
C GLN A 25 -6.99 5.17 -14.97
N LYS A 26 -7.97 4.26 -14.98
CA LYS A 26 -9.41 4.60 -14.82
C LYS A 26 -10.12 3.88 -13.68
N GLY A 27 -9.44 2.99 -12.97
CA GLY A 27 -9.98 2.24 -11.83
C GLY A 27 -10.72 0.96 -12.22
N TYR A 28 -10.76 0.00 -11.28
CA TYR A 28 -11.35 -1.34 -11.49
C TYR A 28 -12.81 -1.31 -11.98
N LYS A 29 -13.65 -0.46 -11.38
CA LYS A 29 -15.08 -0.39 -11.70
C LYS A 29 -15.35 0.10 -13.13
N ALA A 30 -14.57 1.08 -13.60
CA ALA A 30 -14.74 1.68 -14.93
C ALA A 30 -14.06 0.90 -16.07
N THR A 31 -13.30 -0.15 -15.73
CA THR A 31 -12.69 -1.06 -16.70
C THR A 31 -13.59 -2.27 -16.96
N SER A 32 -13.93 -2.46 -18.22
CA SER A 32 -14.68 -3.61 -18.74
C SER A 32 -13.72 -4.64 -19.38
N ILE A 33 -14.21 -5.86 -19.59
CA ILE A 33 -13.44 -6.88 -20.33
C ILE A 33 -13.27 -6.44 -21.79
N GLU A 34 -14.25 -5.72 -22.34
CA GLU A 34 -14.23 -5.17 -23.69
C GLU A 34 -13.10 -4.17 -23.89
N ASP A 35 -12.80 -3.33 -22.89
CA ASP A 35 -11.65 -2.42 -22.95
C ASP A 35 -10.32 -3.18 -23.11
N ILE A 36 -10.18 -4.28 -22.34
CA ILE A 36 -8.99 -5.13 -22.35
C ILE A 36 -8.89 -5.87 -23.69
N VAL A 37 -10.01 -6.33 -24.24
CA VAL A 37 -10.08 -6.88 -25.60
C VAL A 37 -9.64 -5.85 -26.64
N GLY A 38 -10.06 -4.59 -26.50
CA GLY A 38 -9.70 -3.53 -27.44
C GLY A 38 -8.19 -3.27 -27.51
N ILE A 39 -7.50 -3.30 -26.37
CA ILE A 39 -6.05 -3.07 -26.30
C ILE A 39 -5.26 -4.29 -26.74
N THR A 40 -5.70 -5.49 -26.33
CA THR A 40 -4.95 -6.71 -26.56
C THR A 40 -5.28 -7.31 -27.94
N GLY A 41 -6.48 -7.14 -28.47
CA GLY A 41 -6.95 -7.95 -29.60
C GLY A 41 -7.13 -9.44 -29.23
N SER A 42 -7.06 -9.80 -27.95
CA SER A 42 -7.45 -11.12 -27.46
C SER A 42 -8.99 -11.25 -27.47
N SER A 43 -9.52 -12.45 -27.69
CA SER A 43 -10.98 -12.64 -27.62
C SER A 43 -11.48 -12.66 -26.17
N LYS A 44 -12.71 -12.21 -25.95
CA LYS A 44 -13.40 -12.31 -24.65
C LYS A 44 -13.41 -13.74 -24.10
N GLY A 45 -13.62 -14.73 -24.97
CA GLY A 45 -13.57 -16.15 -24.60
C GLY A 45 -12.18 -16.61 -24.13
N ASN A 46 -11.11 -16.12 -24.76
CA ASN A 46 -9.75 -16.42 -24.34
C ASN A 46 -9.42 -15.78 -22.97
N ILE A 47 -9.85 -14.54 -22.73
CA ILE A 47 -9.69 -13.89 -21.42
C ILE A 47 -10.40 -14.68 -20.33
N TYR A 48 -11.66 -15.07 -20.53
CA TYR A 48 -12.36 -15.89 -19.53
C TYR A 48 -11.80 -17.31 -19.40
N TYR A 49 -11.20 -17.88 -20.45
CA TYR A 49 -10.50 -19.15 -20.35
C TYR A 49 -9.38 -19.09 -19.30
N HIS A 50 -8.55 -18.04 -19.35
CA HIS A 50 -7.43 -17.83 -18.42
C HIS A 50 -7.89 -17.40 -17.02
N PHE A 51 -8.77 -16.41 -16.94
CA PHE A 51 -9.01 -15.67 -15.70
C PHE A 51 -10.39 -15.90 -15.07
N LYS A 52 -11.29 -16.60 -15.77
CA LYS A 52 -12.67 -16.93 -15.37
C LYS A 52 -13.62 -15.73 -15.22
N SER A 53 -13.16 -14.61 -14.69
CA SER A 53 -13.92 -13.36 -14.54
C SER A 53 -13.00 -12.14 -14.49
N LYS A 54 -13.58 -10.93 -14.41
CA LYS A 54 -12.81 -9.70 -14.17
C LYS A 54 -12.18 -9.70 -12.78
N GLU A 55 -12.89 -10.25 -11.81
CA GLU A 55 -12.42 -10.45 -10.44
C GLU A 55 -11.26 -11.46 -10.43
N GLY A 56 -11.35 -12.57 -11.17
CA GLY A 56 -10.26 -13.54 -11.26
C GLY A 56 -9.01 -12.99 -11.95
N LEU A 57 -9.19 -12.11 -12.95
CA LEU A 57 -8.08 -11.37 -13.55
C LEU A 57 -7.44 -10.39 -12.54
N PHE A 58 -8.26 -9.70 -11.76
CA PHE A 58 -7.75 -8.82 -10.71
C PHE A 58 -6.98 -9.60 -9.63
N LEU A 59 -7.51 -10.72 -9.16
CA LEU A 59 -6.83 -11.59 -8.19
C LEU A 59 -5.50 -12.13 -8.74
N TYR A 60 -5.47 -12.49 -10.03
CA TYR A 60 -4.21 -12.88 -10.69
C TYR A 60 -3.17 -11.77 -10.65
N LEU A 61 -3.57 -10.51 -10.89
CA LEU A 61 -2.65 -9.37 -10.81
C LEU A 61 -2.11 -9.11 -9.41
N ILE A 62 -2.91 -9.39 -8.37
CA ILE A 62 -2.45 -9.31 -6.98
C ILE A 62 -1.39 -10.39 -6.72
N ASP A 63 -1.65 -11.63 -7.14
CA ASP A 63 -0.68 -12.73 -7.00
C ASP A 63 0.63 -12.45 -7.76
N GLU A 64 0.55 -11.89 -8.98
CA GLU A 64 1.75 -11.47 -9.70
C GLU A 64 2.49 -10.34 -8.99
N TRP A 65 1.79 -9.37 -8.41
CA TRP A 65 2.43 -8.31 -7.62
C TRP A 65 3.20 -8.90 -6.44
N ASP A 66 2.56 -9.78 -5.67
CA ASP A 66 3.19 -10.40 -4.49
C ASP A 66 4.45 -11.18 -4.90
N GLN A 67 4.41 -11.92 -6.02
CA GLN A 67 5.56 -12.64 -6.56
C GLN A 67 6.66 -11.70 -7.06
N GLU A 68 6.31 -10.64 -7.78
CA GLU A 68 7.26 -9.62 -8.24
C GLU A 68 7.95 -8.94 -7.05
N TRP A 69 7.21 -8.63 -5.99
CA TRP A 69 7.75 -8.02 -4.77
C TRP A 69 8.75 -8.95 -4.07
N GLU A 70 8.39 -10.23 -3.89
CA GLU A 70 9.25 -11.24 -3.28
C GLU A 70 10.53 -11.46 -4.11
N GLN A 71 10.41 -11.52 -5.44
CA GLN A 71 11.57 -11.66 -6.32
C GLN A 71 12.52 -10.47 -6.20
N GLN A 72 11.99 -9.24 -6.25
CA GLN A 72 12.80 -8.03 -6.06
C GLN A 72 13.45 -7.99 -4.67
N TRP A 73 12.76 -8.46 -3.64
CA TRP A 73 13.32 -8.58 -2.31
C TRP A 73 14.48 -9.59 -2.27
N GLN A 74 14.34 -10.77 -2.86
CA GLN A 74 15.39 -11.78 -2.92
C GLN A 74 16.66 -11.28 -3.63
N GLU A 75 16.52 -10.47 -4.69
CA GLU A 75 17.64 -9.84 -5.37
C GLU A 75 18.40 -8.87 -4.44
N LYS A 76 17.68 -8.10 -3.62
CA LYS A 76 18.25 -7.13 -2.67
C LYS A 76 18.72 -7.74 -1.37
N GLU A 77 18.16 -8.87 -0.94
CA GLU A 77 18.45 -9.47 0.37
C GLU A 77 19.95 -9.72 0.54
N SER A 78 20.62 -10.14 -0.54
CA SER A 78 22.06 -10.38 -0.58
C SER A 78 22.93 -9.14 -0.34
N LEU A 79 22.35 -7.94 -0.44
CA LEU A 79 23.03 -6.66 -0.21
C LEU A 79 23.11 -6.29 1.28
N TYR A 80 22.36 -6.98 2.14
CA TYR A 80 22.27 -6.69 3.58
C TYR A 80 22.93 -7.80 4.41
N THR A 81 23.80 -7.42 5.34
CA THR A 81 24.63 -8.36 6.12
C THR A 81 23.96 -8.75 7.43
N THR A 82 23.15 -7.85 8.01
CA THR A 82 22.46 -8.08 9.29
C THR A 82 20.94 -8.05 9.16
N THR A 83 20.22 -8.68 10.09
CA THR A 83 18.74 -8.61 10.16
C THR A 83 18.26 -7.17 10.32
N THR A 84 19.01 -6.33 11.04
CA THR A 84 18.68 -4.91 11.21
C THR A 84 18.78 -4.16 9.87
N GLU A 85 19.83 -4.40 9.08
CA GLU A 85 19.96 -3.83 7.73
C GLU A 85 18.86 -4.33 6.80
N LYS A 86 18.46 -5.61 6.89
CA LYS A 86 17.32 -6.13 6.13
C LYS A 86 16.02 -5.39 6.47
N LEU A 87 15.74 -5.12 7.74
CA LEU A 87 14.54 -4.36 8.13
C LEU A 87 14.55 -2.93 7.57
N TYR A 88 15.72 -2.27 7.54
CA TYR A 88 15.87 -0.99 6.86
C TYR A 88 15.65 -1.11 5.35
N GLY A 89 16.19 -2.16 4.71
CA GLY A 89 15.98 -2.44 3.29
C GLY A 89 14.52 -2.66 2.91
N VAL A 90 13.74 -3.36 3.76
CA VAL A 90 12.28 -3.51 3.57
C VAL A 90 11.60 -2.14 3.62
N ALA A 91 11.95 -1.31 4.61
CA ALA A 91 11.40 0.03 4.74
C ALA A 91 11.76 0.93 3.53
N GLU A 92 12.99 0.88 3.04
CA GLU A 92 13.44 1.59 1.85
C GLU A 92 12.69 1.14 0.58
N GLN A 93 12.45 -0.17 0.42
CA GLN A 93 11.67 -0.69 -0.70
C GLN A 93 10.21 -0.22 -0.67
N MET A 94 9.61 -0.11 0.52
CA MET A 94 8.25 0.43 0.69
C MET A 94 8.16 1.93 0.37
N VAL A 95 9.25 2.69 0.57
CA VAL A 95 9.28 4.15 0.30
C VAL A 95 9.35 4.46 -1.19
N LEU A 96 9.84 3.54 -2.04
CA LEU A 96 9.94 3.73 -3.48
C LEU A 96 8.61 3.66 -4.24
N GLU A 97 7.51 3.27 -3.59
CA GLU A 97 6.15 3.39 -4.16
C GLU A 97 5.61 4.82 -3.98
N GLU A 98 6.12 5.75 -4.81
CA GLU A 98 5.64 7.14 -4.85
C GLU A 98 4.20 7.26 -5.38
N ARG A 99 3.18 7.06 -4.54
CA ARG A 99 1.79 7.49 -4.83
C ARG A 99 0.98 7.97 -3.62
N ILE A 100 1.50 7.85 -2.40
CA ILE A 100 0.72 8.16 -1.18
C ILE A 100 0.83 9.64 -0.80
N THR A 101 1.99 10.28 -1.01
CA THR A 101 2.31 11.60 -0.46
C THR A 101 1.32 12.70 -0.87
N GLU A 102 0.83 12.69 -2.11
CA GLU A 102 -0.16 13.68 -2.56
C GLU A 102 -1.54 13.50 -1.91
N MET A 103 -1.96 12.27 -1.65
CA MET A 103 -3.27 11.95 -1.06
C MET A 103 -3.32 12.29 0.44
N ILE A 104 -2.20 12.16 1.15
CA ILE A 104 -2.12 12.38 2.59
C ILE A 104 -1.58 13.76 2.97
N LYS A 105 -1.12 14.57 2.02
CA LYS A 105 -0.49 15.88 2.28
C LYS A 105 -1.37 16.78 3.17
N GLY A 106 -2.68 16.82 2.90
CA GLY A 106 -3.61 17.59 3.72
C GLY A 106 -3.70 17.11 5.17
N HIS A 107 -3.59 15.80 5.41
CA HIS A 107 -3.54 15.24 6.77
C HIS A 107 -2.21 15.57 7.45
N LEU A 108 -1.09 15.46 6.72
CA LEU A 108 0.22 15.81 7.26
C LEU A 108 0.30 17.27 7.68
N ASP A 109 -0.14 18.20 6.83
CA ASP A 109 -0.18 19.63 7.16
C ASP A 109 -1.07 19.91 8.39
N PHE A 110 -2.18 19.17 8.53
CA PHE A 110 -3.08 19.28 9.67
C PHE A 110 -2.43 18.75 10.96
N TYR A 111 -1.80 17.57 10.93
CA TYR A 111 -1.13 17.01 12.10
C TYR A 111 0.08 17.82 12.52
N GLN A 112 0.86 18.34 11.57
CA GLN A 112 1.98 19.23 11.87
C GLN A 112 1.51 20.44 12.69
N LYS A 113 0.38 21.06 12.29
CA LYS A 113 -0.21 22.17 13.05
C LYS A 113 -0.63 21.77 14.46
N LEU A 114 -1.32 20.64 14.63
CA LEU A 114 -1.75 20.18 15.96
C LEU A 114 -0.57 19.82 16.87
N ILE A 115 0.44 19.14 16.35
CA ILE A 115 1.63 18.77 17.10
C ILE A 115 2.42 20.04 17.49
N GLN A 116 2.58 20.98 16.56
CA GLN A 116 3.22 22.27 16.85
C GLN A 116 2.46 23.05 17.93
N GLN A 117 1.12 23.08 17.88
CA GLN A 117 0.31 23.71 18.93
C GLN A 117 0.55 23.09 20.31
N GLY A 118 0.59 21.75 20.41
CA GLY A 118 0.89 21.09 21.69
C GLY A 118 2.31 21.38 22.19
N ILE A 119 3.28 21.54 21.29
CA ILE A 119 4.63 22.01 21.64
C ILE A 119 4.61 23.46 22.14
N ASP A 120 3.93 24.35 21.42
CA ASP A 120 3.84 25.78 21.73
C ASP A 120 3.13 26.02 23.07
N ASN A 121 2.11 25.20 23.38
CA ASN A 121 1.41 25.19 24.66
C ASN A 121 2.23 24.56 25.80
N GLY A 122 3.36 23.93 25.50
CA GLY A 122 4.20 23.23 26.46
C GLY A 122 3.69 21.85 26.90
N GLU A 123 2.68 21.30 26.21
CA GLU A 123 2.11 19.96 26.44
C GLU A 123 3.08 18.86 25.95
N PHE A 124 3.77 19.10 24.83
CA PHE A 124 4.70 18.15 24.20
C PHE A 124 6.16 18.61 24.28
N LYS A 125 7.08 17.65 24.22
CA LYS A 125 8.52 17.91 24.13
C LYS A 125 8.86 18.50 22.75
N GLN A 126 9.87 19.38 22.69
CA GLN A 126 10.43 19.83 21.41
C GLN A 126 11.00 18.62 20.65
N ASN A 127 10.55 18.44 19.39
CA ASN A 127 10.85 17.24 18.61
C ASN A 127 10.68 17.52 17.09
N ASN A 128 11.04 16.56 16.24
CA ASN A 128 10.82 16.63 14.80
C ASN A 128 9.32 16.52 14.47
N VAL A 129 8.65 17.67 14.31
CA VAL A 129 7.21 17.77 14.04
C VAL A 129 6.82 17.08 12.74
N GLU A 130 7.65 17.20 11.70
CA GLU A 130 7.41 16.53 10.42
C GLU A 130 7.44 15.01 10.59
N GLY A 131 8.49 14.49 11.24
CA GLY A 131 8.61 13.07 11.54
C GLY A 131 7.47 12.53 12.40
N LEU A 132 7.07 13.26 13.45
CA LEU A 132 5.93 12.87 14.30
C LEU A 132 4.61 12.85 13.54
N SER A 133 4.42 13.75 12.58
CA SER A 133 3.22 13.79 11.74
C SER A 133 3.12 12.57 10.83
N VAL A 134 4.26 12.13 10.27
CA VAL A 134 4.33 10.90 9.46
C VAL A 134 4.06 9.66 10.33
N VAL A 135 4.62 9.60 11.53
CA VAL A 135 4.37 8.49 12.47
C VAL A 135 2.89 8.43 12.85
N PHE A 136 2.28 9.59 13.12
CA PHE A 136 0.86 9.66 13.49
C PHE A 136 -0.07 9.27 12.33
N GLU A 137 0.22 9.72 11.10
CA GLU A 137 -0.52 9.28 9.91
C GLU A 137 -0.36 7.77 9.69
N SER A 138 0.85 7.23 9.84
CA SER A 138 1.10 5.79 9.69
C SER A 138 0.30 4.96 10.70
N LEU A 139 0.25 5.43 11.95
CA LEU A 139 -0.51 4.80 13.02
C LEU A 139 -2.01 4.79 12.72
N THR A 140 -2.57 5.96 12.40
CA THR A 140 -4.02 6.10 12.13
C THR A 140 -4.44 5.38 10.85
N MET A 141 -3.62 5.41 9.79
CA MET A 141 -3.87 4.67 8.56
C MET A 141 -3.83 3.16 8.78
N GLY A 142 -2.82 2.65 9.50
CA GLY A 142 -2.72 1.23 9.86
C GLY A 142 -3.93 0.76 10.66
N LEU A 143 -4.35 1.54 11.67
CA LEU A 143 -5.55 1.26 12.46
C LEU A 143 -6.82 1.27 11.61
N SER A 144 -6.95 2.21 10.67
CA SER A 144 -8.09 2.27 9.74
C SER A 144 -8.21 0.99 8.92
N GLN A 145 -7.09 0.39 8.52
CA GLN A 145 -7.11 -0.90 7.82
C GLN A 145 -7.44 -2.08 8.76
N MET A 146 -6.78 -2.15 9.92
CA MET A 146 -6.89 -3.30 10.81
C MET A 146 -8.22 -3.35 11.58
N SER A 147 -8.85 -2.20 11.81
CA SER A 147 -10.12 -2.10 12.55
C SER A 147 -11.38 -2.27 11.71
N ARG A 148 -11.28 -2.45 10.37
CA ARG A 148 -12.47 -2.49 9.47
C ARG A 148 -13.49 -3.56 9.83
N LYS A 149 -13.05 -4.67 10.44
CA LYS A 149 -13.93 -5.79 10.83
C LYS A 149 -14.48 -5.66 12.25
N LEU A 150 -14.00 -4.68 13.03
CA LEU A 150 -14.44 -4.45 14.40
C LEU A 150 -15.73 -3.64 14.42
N ASN A 151 -16.50 -3.80 15.49
CA ASN A 151 -17.57 -2.84 15.77
C ASN A 151 -16.95 -1.48 16.18
N LYS A 152 -17.77 -0.42 16.12
CA LYS A 152 -17.31 0.95 16.40
C LYS A 152 -16.66 1.10 17.78
N LYS A 153 -17.19 0.43 18.81
CA LYS A 153 -16.70 0.54 20.19
C LYS A 153 -15.29 -0.04 20.31
N ASP A 154 -15.07 -1.23 19.75
CA ASP A 154 -13.78 -1.92 19.82
C ASP A 154 -12.73 -1.24 18.95
N ALA A 155 -13.13 -0.73 17.78
CA ALA A 155 -12.28 0.12 16.97
C ALA A 155 -11.83 1.36 17.75
N LEU A 156 -12.75 2.11 18.36
CA LEU A 156 -12.42 3.30 19.16
C LEU A 156 -11.48 2.99 20.33
N ALA A 157 -11.68 1.86 21.01
CA ALA A 157 -10.79 1.43 22.08
C ALA A 157 -9.35 1.21 21.58
N LEU A 158 -9.19 0.61 20.39
CA LEU A 158 -7.89 0.41 19.77
C LEU A 158 -7.22 1.75 19.36
N TYR A 159 -7.99 2.69 18.83
CA TYR A 159 -7.49 4.04 18.53
C TYR A 159 -7.04 4.77 19.81
N HIS A 160 -7.81 4.70 20.89
CA HIS A 160 -7.42 5.31 22.16
C HIS A 160 -6.14 4.71 22.74
N LEU A 161 -5.98 3.39 22.67
CA LEU A 161 -4.76 2.72 23.11
C LEU A 161 -3.55 3.21 22.30
N ALA A 162 -3.68 3.24 20.98
CA ALA A 162 -2.63 3.69 20.09
C ALA A 162 -2.25 5.16 20.31
N ILE A 163 -3.24 6.05 20.45
CA ILE A 163 -3.01 7.46 20.76
C ILE A 163 -2.34 7.60 22.13
N THR A 164 -2.73 6.82 23.13
CA THR A 164 -2.10 6.85 24.47
C THR A 164 -0.62 6.48 24.39
N VAL A 165 -0.27 5.44 23.64
CA VAL A 165 1.13 5.04 23.42
C VAL A 165 1.91 6.14 22.70
N PHE A 166 1.34 6.73 21.65
CA PHE A 166 1.96 7.84 20.92
C PHE A 166 2.19 9.06 21.83
N LEU A 167 1.15 9.48 22.57
CA LEU A 167 1.23 10.61 23.50
C LEU A 167 2.25 10.38 24.60
N HIS A 168 2.34 9.17 25.15
CA HIS A 168 3.37 8.86 26.15
C HIS A 168 4.79 9.06 25.61
N GLY A 169 5.01 8.78 24.31
CA GLY A 169 6.29 9.01 23.66
C GLY A 169 6.68 10.49 23.47
N ILE A 170 5.70 11.40 23.38
CA ILE A 170 5.93 12.82 23.05
C ILE A 170 5.59 13.80 24.18
N ALA A 171 4.83 13.37 25.18
CA ALA A 171 4.42 14.22 26.30
C ALA A 171 5.63 14.73 27.08
N LYS A 172 5.55 15.99 27.52
CA LYS A 172 6.51 16.56 28.46
C LYS A 172 6.26 15.94 29.83
N GLU A 173 7.31 15.50 30.52
CA GLU A 173 7.15 15.01 31.89
C GLU A 173 6.67 16.14 32.81
N PRO A 174 5.76 15.87 33.76
CA PRO A 174 5.41 16.86 34.76
C PRO A 174 6.65 17.20 35.57
N ASN A 175 6.94 18.50 35.70
CA ASN A 175 7.96 19.02 36.62
C ASN A 175 7.64 18.64 38.07
#